data_AF-A0A0A9ZG35-F1
#
_entry.id   AF-A0A0A9ZG35-F1
#
_cell.length_a   1.000
_cell.length_b   1.000
_cell.length_c   1.000
_cell.angle_alpha   90.00
_cell.angle_beta   90.00
_cell.angle_gamma   90.00
#
_symmetry.space_group_name_H-M   'P 1'
#
loop_
_entity.id
_entity.type
_entity.pdbx_description
1 polymer ?
#
loop_
_entity_poly.entity_id
_entity_poly.type
_entity_poly.pdbx_seq_one_letter_code
_entity_poly.pdbx_strand_id
1 'polypeptide(L)'
;ILVSEMCKAQEMFPSADKIKSDPSLDAHILNYTRTEMFFSIVSTCLMVMGFMFSIYTFRNPRYMFKRLAAGIHFLSCASVLVVIEVVMNSIEYEKKNLPFVHPKTAIYWYSYSYYLGWVVCMANAFASLSFLVFSKKRKGDKALTEEMAMADEPTIIGR
;
A
#
# COMPACT_ATOMS: atom_id res chain seq x y z
N ILE A 1 -1.92 -32.56 -22.28
CA ILE A 1 -2.49 -31.42 -23.05
C ILE A 1 -1.91 -30.16 -22.41
N LEU A 2 -0.89 -29.56 -23.03
CA LEU A 2 -0.37 -28.26 -22.60
C LEU A 2 -1.36 -27.21 -23.08
N VAL A 3 -2.24 -26.75 -22.20
CA VAL A 3 -3.05 -25.56 -22.46
C VAL A 3 -2.07 -24.40 -22.48
N SER A 4 -1.82 -23.83 -23.66
CA SER A 4 -1.13 -22.56 -23.78
C SER A 4 -1.95 -21.50 -23.06
N GLU A 5 -1.54 -21.08 -21.86
CA GLU A 5 -2.11 -19.92 -21.18
C GLU A 5 -1.81 -18.67 -22.02
N MET A 6 -2.81 -18.19 -22.77
CA MET A 6 -2.67 -16.94 -23.51
C MET A 6 -2.95 -15.77 -22.57
N CYS A 7 -1.93 -14.96 -22.29
CA CYS A 7 -2.13 -13.69 -21.59
C CYS A 7 -2.93 -12.73 -22.49
N LYS A 8 -4.11 -12.30 -22.04
CA LYS A 8 -4.84 -11.20 -22.67
C LYS A 8 -4.44 -9.90 -21.97
N ALA A 9 -3.89 -8.94 -22.71
CA ALA A 9 -3.63 -7.61 -22.17
C ALA A 9 -4.97 -6.93 -21.86
N GLN A 10 -5.16 -6.48 -20.63
CA GLN A 10 -6.35 -5.76 -20.22
C GLN A 10 -6.17 -4.27 -20.55
N GLU A 11 -6.92 -3.79 -21.54
CA GLU A 11 -6.92 -2.36 -21.89
C GLU A 11 -7.64 -1.57 -20.79
N MET A 12 -6.92 -0.66 -20.12
CA MET A 12 -7.46 0.16 -19.05
C MET A 12 -8.29 1.35 -19.56
N PHE A 13 -8.07 1.73 -20.82
CA PHE A 13 -8.76 2.81 -21.52
C PHE A 13 -9.29 2.31 -22.88
N PRO A 14 -10.23 1.35 -22.90
CA PRO A 14 -10.82 0.87 -24.14
C PRO A 14 -11.73 1.93 -24.77
N SER A 15 -11.90 1.87 -26.10
CA SER A 15 -12.86 2.72 -26.80
C SER A 15 -14.30 2.40 -26.39
N ALA A 16 -15.21 3.38 -26.50
CA ALA A 16 -16.61 3.22 -26.15
C ALA A 16 -17.30 2.07 -26.93
N ASP A 17 -16.89 1.86 -28.18
CA ASP A 17 -17.40 0.78 -29.02
C ASP A 17 -16.98 -0.60 -28.50
N LYS A 18 -15.73 -0.73 -28.01
CA LYS A 18 -15.25 -1.98 -27.39
C LYS A 18 -16.02 -2.31 -26.12
N ILE A 19 -16.29 -1.32 -25.27
CA ILE A 19 -17.07 -1.50 -24.02
C ILE A 19 -18.49 -2.00 -24.33
N LYS A 20 -19.13 -1.49 -25.38
CA LYS A 20 -20.47 -1.95 -25.78
C LYS A 20 -20.47 -3.33 -26.42
N SER A 21 -19.39 -3.69 -27.11
CA SER A 21 -19.29 -4.95 -27.84
C SER A 21 -18.90 -6.16 -26.98
N ASP A 22 -18.20 -5.94 -25.87
CA ASP A 22 -17.66 -7.02 -25.03
C ASP A 22 -18.52 -7.21 -23.76
N PRO A 23 -19.30 -8.30 -23.65
CA PRO A 23 -20.14 -8.55 -22.47
C PRO A 23 -19.33 -8.87 -21.21
N SER A 24 -18.01 -9.03 -21.32
CA SER A 24 -17.09 -9.18 -20.18
C SER A 24 -16.60 -7.85 -19.60
N LEU A 25 -16.87 -6.72 -20.28
CA LEU A 25 -16.39 -5.41 -19.87
C LEU A 25 -17.55 -4.51 -19.47
N ASP A 26 -17.44 -3.96 -18.26
CA ASP A 26 -18.36 -2.94 -17.75
C ASP A 26 -17.59 -1.71 -17.27
N ALA A 27 -18.20 -0.52 -17.38
CA ALA A 27 -17.64 0.74 -16.93
C ALA A 27 -17.30 0.72 -15.43
N HIS A 28 -18.09 0.00 -14.63
CA HIS A 28 -17.84 -0.11 -13.19
C HIS A 28 -16.56 -0.91 -12.88
N ILE A 29 -16.34 -2.02 -13.59
CA ILE A 29 -15.12 -2.83 -13.47
C ILE A 29 -13.90 -2.05 -13.93
N LEU A 30 -14.01 -1.32 -15.04
CA LEU A 30 -12.92 -0.46 -15.52
C LEU A 30 -12.50 0.58 -14.46
N ASN A 31 -13.46 1.14 -13.72
CA ASN A 31 -13.16 2.07 -12.63
C ASN A 31 -12.49 1.38 -11.43
N TYR A 32 -12.87 0.15 -11.10
CA TYR A 32 -12.16 -0.65 -10.10
C TYR A 32 -10.71 -0.93 -10.52
N THR A 33 -10.47 -1.43 -11.73
CA THR A 33 -9.12 -1.71 -12.24
C THR A 33 -8.23 -0.45 -12.26
N ARG A 34 -8.78 0.70 -12.66
CA ARG A 34 -8.04 1.98 -12.63
C ARG A 34 -7.67 2.39 -11.22
N THR A 35 -8.60 2.26 -10.28
CA THR A 35 -8.38 2.60 -8.87
C THR A 35 -7.33 1.67 -8.25
N GLU A 36 -7.46 0.37 -8.49
CA GLU A 36 -6.51 -0.66 -8.03
C GLU A 36 -5.08 -0.34 -8.49
N MET A 37 -4.89 -0.08 -9.78
CA MET A 37 -3.59 0.24 -10.36
C MET A 37 -3.01 1.55 -9.82
N PHE A 38 -3.83 2.59 -9.68
CA PHE A 38 -3.38 3.86 -9.11
C PHE A 38 -2.89 3.69 -7.67
N PHE A 39 -3.66 3.03 -6.80
CA PHE A 39 -3.25 2.80 -5.42
C PHE A 39 -2.09 1.82 -5.30
N SER A 40 -1.95 0.86 -6.23
CA SER A 40 -0.78 -0.03 -6.29
C SER A 40 0.52 0.75 -6.58
N ILE A 41 0.48 1.70 -7.53
CA ILE A 41 1.63 2.57 -7.82
C ILE A 41 1.94 3.48 -6.62
N VAL A 42 0.92 4.13 -6.05
CA VAL A 42 1.09 5.03 -4.90
C VAL A 42 1.66 4.28 -3.69
N SER A 43 1.12 3.11 -3.36
CA SER A 43 1.61 2.28 -2.26
C SER A 43 3.06 1.85 -2.47
N THR A 44 3.44 1.49 -3.69
CA THR A 44 4.83 1.17 -4.05
C THR A 44 5.77 2.36 -3.80
N CYS A 45 5.39 3.56 -4.25
CA CYS A 45 6.16 4.79 -4.00
C CYS A 45 6.29 5.09 -2.51
N LEU A 46 5.21 4.94 -1.74
CA LEU A 46 5.21 5.14 -0.29
C LEU A 46 6.12 4.14 0.42
N MET A 47 6.12 2.87 0.02
CA MET A 47 7.01 1.85 0.59
C MET A 47 8.49 2.15 0.30
N VAL A 48 8.82 2.55 -0.93
CA VAL A 48 10.19 2.95 -1.29
C VAL A 48 10.64 4.14 -0.44
N MET A 49 9.80 5.17 -0.30
CA MET A 49 10.10 6.30 0.59
C MET A 49 10.26 5.86 2.05
N GLY A 50 9.35 5.03 2.57
CA GLY A 50 9.39 4.51 3.94
C GLY A 50 10.68 3.72 4.22
N PHE A 51 11.12 2.92 3.25
CA PHE A 51 12.39 2.20 3.34
C PHE A 51 13.59 3.16 3.42
N MET A 52 13.64 4.19 2.58
CA MET A 52 14.71 5.19 2.61
C MET A 52 14.74 5.98 3.93
N PHE A 53 13.57 6.40 4.44
CA PHE A 53 13.46 7.07 5.74
C PHE A 53 13.84 6.16 6.92
N SER A 54 13.55 4.87 6.81
CA SER A 54 13.97 3.87 7.81
C SER A 54 15.50 3.74 7.87
N ILE A 55 16.18 3.63 6.72
CA ILE A 55 17.66 3.62 6.66
C ILE A 55 18.22 4.92 7.22
N TYR A 56 17.64 6.06 6.82
CA TYR A 56 18.08 7.38 7.27
C TYR A 56 17.99 7.53 8.79
N THR A 57 16.95 6.97 9.40
CA THR A 57 16.74 6.97 10.85
C THR A 57 17.84 6.25 11.63
N PHE A 58 18.47 5.22 11.06
CA PHE A 58 19.60 4.54 11.69
C PHE A 58 20.89 5.35 11.63
N ARG A 59 21.06 6.19 10.60
CA ARG A 59 22.21 7.10 10.48
C ARG A 59 22.07 8.33 11.37
N ASN A 60 20.85 8.88 11.48
CA ASN A 60 20.54 10.06 12.27
C ASN A 60 19.42 9.73 13.27
N PRO A 61 19.75 9.31 14.52
CA PRO A 61 18.77 8.73 15.45
C PRO A 61 17.84 9.74 16.13
N ARG A 62 17.59 10.90 15.50
CA ARG A 62 16.67 11.93 15.98
C ARG A 62 15.24 11.38 16.03
N TYR A 63 14.52 11.66 17.12
CA TYR A 63 13.19 11.11 17.33
C TYR A 63 12.16 11.58 16.27
N MET A 64 12.35 12.77 15.69
CA MET A 64 11.47 13.29 14.63
C MET A 64 11.47 12.41 13.38
N PHE A 65 12.64 11.91 12.95
CA PHE A 65 12.74 11.04 11.77
C PHE A 65 12.09 9.68 12.00
N LYS A 66 12.18 9.14 13.22
CA LYS A 66 11.47 7.92 13.62
C LYS A 66 9.95 8.08 13.49
N ARG A 67 9.40 9.23 13.89
CA ARG A 67 7.95 9.52 13.75
C ARG A 67 7.54 9.66 12.30
N LEU A 68 8.36 10.31 11.48
CA LEU A 68 8.11 10.45 10.05
C LEU A 68 8.11 9.07 9.36
N ALA A 69 9.11 8.23 9.64
CA ALA A 69 9.17 6.86 9.13
C ALA A 69 7.95 6.03 9.57
N ALA A 70 7.54 6.14 10.85
CA ALA A 70 6.32 5.50 11.34
C ALA A 70 5.07 5.93 10.54
N GLY A 71 4.94 7.23 10.25
CA GLY A 71 3.83 7.77 9.46
C GLY A 71 3.82 7.26 8.02
N ILE A 72 4.97 7.22 7.36
CA ILE A 72 5.06 6.74 5.97
C ILE A 72 4.75 5.25 5.87
N HIS A 73 5.23 4.43 6.81
CA HIS A 73 4.85 3.01 6.87
C HIS A 73 3.36 2.82 7.19
N PHE A 74 2.77 3.69 8.02
CA PHE A 74 1.32 3.67 8.27
C PHE A 74 0.52 4.00 7.00
N LEU A 75 0.92 5.05 6.26
CA LEU A 75 0.29 5.42 4.99
C LEU A 75 0.46 4.32 3.93
N SER A 76 1.62 3.66 3.89
CA SER A 76 1.86 2.50 3.03
C SER A 76 0.88 1.37 3.37
N CYS A 77 0.76 1.02 4.66
CA CYS A 77 -0.22 0.03 5.14
C CYS A 77 -1.65 0.38 4.73
N ALA A 78 -2.09 1.61 5.00
CA ALA A 78 -3.43 2.08 4.65
C ALA A 78 -3.69 2.02 3.14
N SER A 79 -2.72 2.42 2.31
CA SER A 79 -2.86 2.37 0.86
C SER A 79 -2.96 0.94 0.32
N VAL A 80 -2.23 -0.03 0.91
CA VAL A 80 -2.35 -1.45 0.56
C VAL A 80 -3.70 -2.03 0.98
N LEU A 81 -4.21 -1.64 2.16
CA LEU A 81 -5.58 -2.02 2.58
C LEU A 81 -6.64 -1.54 1.59
N VAL A 82 -6.50 -0.32 1.07
CA VAL A 82 -7.40 0.19 0.02
C VAL A 82 -7.34 -0.67 -1.24
N VAL A 83 -6.15 -1.09 -1.68
CA VAL A 83 -6.01 -1.99 -2.84
C VAL A 83 -6.72 -3.33 -2.58
N ILE A 84 -6.52 -3.93 -1.41
CA ILE A 84 -7.17 -5.20 -1.03
C ILE A 84 -8.70 -5.04 -1.06
N GLU A 85 -9.22 -3.96 -0.50
CA GLU A 85 -10.66 -3.67 -0.46
C GLU A 85 -11.23 -3.44 -1.87
N VAL A 86 -10.49 -2.74 -2.74
CA VAL A 86 -10.87 -2.53 -4.15
C VAL A 86 -10.95 -3.87 -4.90
N VAL A 87 -9.98 -4.77 -4.70
CA VAL A 87 -9.96 -6.10 -5.32
C VAL A 87 -11.10 -6.99 -4.80
N MET A 88 -11.38 -6.96 -3.50
CA MET A 88 -12.50 -7.74 -2.93
C MET A 88 -13.84 -7.26 -3.49
N ASN A 89 -14.03 -5.94 -3.59
CA ASN A 89 -15.26 -5.35 -4.13
C ASN A 89 -15.40 -5.55 -5.63
N SER A 90 -14.31 -5.55 -6.41
CA SER A 90 -14.37 -5.83 -7.85
C SER A 90 -14.82 -7.26 -8.12
N ILE A 91 -14.27 -8.24 -7.41
CA ILE A 91 -14.64 -9.65 -7.53
C ILE A 91 -16.10 -9.89 -7.10
N GLU A 92 -16.54 -9.25 -6.01
CA GLU A 92 -17.92 -9.34 -5.56
C GLU A 92 -18.91 -8.71 -6.56
N TYR A 93 -18.52 -7.60 -7.19
CA TYR A 93 -19.29 -6.97 -8.26
C TYR A 93 -19.37 -7.88 -9.50
N GLU A 94 -18.25 -8.46 -9.91
CA GLU A 94 -18.16 -9.36 -11.05
C GLU A 94 -19.01 -10.61 -10.87
N LYS A 95 -19.00 -11.23 -9.68
CA LYS A 95 -19.85 -12.39 -9.35
C LYS A 95 -21.35 -12.08 -9.44
N LYS A 96 -21.76 -10.85 -9.12
CA LYS A 96 -23.17 -10.44 -9.12
C LYS A 96 -23.67 -10.03 -10.50
N ASN A 97 -22.85 -9.28 -11.24
CA ASN A 97 -23.30 -8.56 -12.42
C ASN A 97 -22.75 -9.12 -13.75
N LEU A 98 -21.67 -9.91 -13.73
CA LEU A 98 -21.05 -10.48 -14.93
C LEU A 98 -21.04 -12.01 -14.92
N PRO A 99 -22.19 -12.66 -15.18
CA PRO A 99 -22.28 -14.12 -15.24
C PRO A 99 -21.47 -14.74 -16.39
N PHE A 100 -21.07 -13.96 -17.40
CA PHE A 100 -20.20 -14.39 -18.49
C PHE A 100 -18.76 -14.63 -18.03
N VAL A 101 -18.25 -13.78 -17.13
CA VAL A 101 -16.91 -13.90 -16.56
C VAL A 101 -16.93 -14.81 -15.33
N HIS A 102 -17.95 -14.63 -14.48
CA HIS A 102 -18.14 -15.43 -13.27
C HIS A 102 -19.44 -16.27 -13.33
N PRO A 103 -19.42 -17.47 -13.96
CA PRO A 103 -20.56 -18.38 -13.91
C PRO A 103 -20.92 -18.74 -12.46
N LYS A 104 -22.22 -18.78 -12.16
CA LYS A 104 -22.80 -18.93 -10.81
C LYS A 104 -22.41 -20.22 -10.08
N THR A 105 -22.06 -21.26 -10.82
CA THR A 105 -21.70 -22.59 -10.31
C THR A 105 -20.19 -22.83 -10.20
N ALA A 106 -19.36 -21.87 -10.62
CA ALA A 106 -17.92 -22.04 -10.55
C ALA A 106 -17.35 -21.61 -9.19
N ILE A 107 -16.32 -22.33 -8.74
CA ILE A 107 -15.61 -22.09 -7.49
C ILE A 107 -14.39 -21.24 -7.80
N TYR A 108 -14.24 -20.12 -7.10
CA TYR A 108 -13.13 -19.19 -7.26
C TYR A 108 -12.26 -19.18 -6.01
N TRP A 109 -10.95 -19.10 -6.21
CA TRP A 109 -9.96 -19.05 -5.15
C TRP A 109 -9.07 -17.83 -5.35
N TYR A 110 -8.68 -17.17 -4.26
CA TYR A 110 -7.69 -16.13 -4.30
C TYR A 110 -6.30 -16.74 -4.58
N SER A 111 -5.56 -16.14 -5.50
CA SER A 111 -4.19 -16.56 -5.81
C SER A 111 -3.18 -16.01 -4.80
N TYR A 112 -1.93 -16.48 -4.91
CA TYR A 112 -0.83 -16.13 -4.01
C TYR A 112 -0.64 -14.61 -3.81
N SER A 113 -0.81 -13.80 -4.86
CA SER A 113 -0.66 -12.34 -4.82
C SER A 113 -1.56 -11.66 -3.78
N TYR A 114 -2.78 -12.17 -3.59
CA TYR A 114 -3.72 -11.64 -2.59
C TYR A 114 -3.18 -11.83 -1.16
N TYR A 115 -2.70 -13.04 -0.85
CA TYR A 115 -2.10 -13.33 0.46
C TYR A 115 -0.79 -12.56 0.68
N LEU A 116 0.00 -12.37 -0.37
CA LEU A 116 1.21 -11.55 -0.33
C LEU A 116 0.88 -10.08 0.00
N GLY A 117 -0.22 -9.55 -0.54
CA GLY A 117 -0.73 -8.22 -0.16
C GLY A 117 -1.00 -8.08 1.34
N TRP A 118 -1.64 -9.07 1.96
CA TRP A 118 -1.86 -9.09 3.41
C TRP A 118 -0.56 -9.16 4.22
N VAL A 119 0.42 -9.94 3.77
CA VAL A 119 1.74 -10.00 4.41
C VAL A 119 2.44 -8.64 4.36
N VAL A 120 2.41 -7.96 3.21
CA VAL A 120 2.97 -6.61 3.04
C VAL A 120 2.25 -5.60 3.94
N CYS A 121 0.92 -5.69 4.05
CA CYS A 121 0.12 -4.87 4.95
C CYS A 121 0.55 -5.07 6.42
N MET A 122 0.63 -6.31 6.88
CA MET A 122 1.05 -6.63 8.25
C MET A 122 2.49 -6.18 8.54
N ALA A 123 3.41 -6.35 7.58
CA ALA A 123 4.79 -5.90 7.72
C ALA A 123 4.88 -4.37 7.86
N ASN A 124 4.14 -3.61 7.06
CA ASN A 124 4.08 -2.15 7.16
C ASN A 124 3.42 -1.69 8.47
N ALA A 125 2.35 -2.36 8.92
CA ALA A 125 1.72 -2.08 10.21
C ALA A 125 2.70 -2.31 11.38
N PHE A 126 3.43 -3.44 11.36
CA PHE A 126 4.43 -3.76 12.37
C PHE A 126 5.60 -2.77 12.36
N ALA A 127 6.10 -2.39 11.18
CA ALA A 127 7.15 -1.39 11.05
C ALA A 127 6.69 -0.03 11.60
N SER A 128 5.47 0.40 11.24
CA SER A 128 4.90 1.65 11.74
C SER A 128 4.80 1.66 13.27
N LEU A 129 4.23 0.61 13.86
CA LEU A 129 4.09 0.49 15.31
C LEU A 129 5.46 0.46 16.00
N SER A 130 6.41 -0.28 15.45
CA SER A 130 7.78 -0.35 15.97
C SER A 130 8.43 1.02 16.01
N PHE A 131 8.43 1.74 14.89
CA PHE A 131 9.00 3.10 14.84
C PHE A 131 8.28 4.07 15.78
N LEU A 132 6.94 3.96 15.91
CA LEU A 132 6.17 4.79 16.82
C LEU A 132 6.58 4.54 18.28
N VAL A 133 6.63 3.27 18.71
CA VAL A 133 7.00 2.87 20.08
C VAL A 133 8.44 3.28 20.42
N PHE A 134 9.37 3.14 19.46
CA PHE A 134 10.77 3.52 19.64
C PHE A 134 11.07 5.00 19.38
N SER A 135 10.07 5.82 19.04
CA SER A 135 10.21 7.27 18.81
C SER A 135 10.08 8.14 20.07
N LYS A 136 10.14 7.54 21.27
CA LYS A 136 10.09 8.29 22.53
C LYS A 136 11.23 9.31 22.59
N LYS A 137 10.87 10.57 22.82
CA LYS A 137 11.82 11.68 23.01
C LYS A 137 12.70 11.36 24.22
N ARG A 138 14.02 11.32 24.03
CA ARG A 138 14.99 11.22 25.12
C ARG A 138 15.47 12.63 25.46
N LYS A 139 15.59 12.96 26.74
CA LYS A 139 16.02 14.28 27.24
C LYS A 139 17.23 14.11 28.16
N GLY A 140 18.13 15.11 28.18
CA GLY A 140 19.29 15.15 29.07
C GLY A 140 20.22 13.94 28.91
N ASP A 141 20.71 13.41 30.03
CA ASP A 141 21.66 12.28 30.13
C ASP A 141 21.20 10.96 29.48
N LYS A 142 19.95 10.88 29.00
CA LYS A 142 19.41 9.71 28.30
C LYS A 142 19.66 9.76 26.79
N ALA A 143 20.19 10.86 26.25
CA ALA A 143 20.60 10.97 24.86
C ALA A 143 21.88 10.16 24.60
N LEU A 144 22.06 9.67 23.38
CA LEU A 144 23.23 8.85 23.02
C LEU A 144 24.52 9.70 22.97
N THR A 145 24.38 10.99 22.65
CA THR A 145 25.46 11.98 22.52
C THR A 145 24.93 13.36 22.90
N GLU A 146 25.83 14.22 23.38
CA GLU A 146 25.52 15.59 23.81
C GLU A 146 24.99 16.47 22.67
N GLU A 147 25.51 16.28 21.45
CA GLU A 147 25.02 16.94 20.23
C GLU A 147 23.55 16.58 19.94
N MET A 148 23.16 15.31 20.13
CA MET A 148 21.77 14.88 19.95
C MET A 148 20.86 15.37 21.07
N ALA A 149 21.37 15.50 22.30
CA ALA A 149 20.64 16.09 23.41
C ALA A 149 20.32 17.57 23.10
N MET A 150 21.32 18.32 22.66
CA MET A 150 21.21 19.73 22.29
C MET A 150 20.28 19.95 21.09
N ALA A 151 20.33 19.08 20.08
CA ALA A 151 19.46 19.16 18.90
C ALA A 151 17.97 18.85 19.20
N ASP A 152 17.67 18.19 20.32
CA ASP A 152 16.31 17.89 20.78
C ASP A 152 15.80 18.88 21.84
N GLU A 153 16.65 19.79 22.32
CA GLU A 153 16.27 20.90 23.20
C GLU A 153 15.60 22.04 22.42
N PRO A 154 14.65 22.76 23.05
CA PRO A 154 14.08 23.94 22.41
C PRO A 154 15.18 25.00 22.25
N THR A 155 15.49 25.37 21.01
CA THR A 155 16.31 26.56 20.74
C THR A 155 15.57 27.79 21.26
N ILE A 156 16.04 28.33 22.38
CA ILE A 156 15.50 29.57 22.93
C ILE A 156 15.99 30.72 22.04
N ILE A 157 15.13 31.18 21.14
CA ILE A 157 15.34 32.40 20.35
C ILE A 157 14.72 33.55 21.14
N GLY A 158 15.47 34.09 22.09
CA GLY A 158 15.03 35.24 22.90
C GLY A 158 15.52 35.18 24.35
N ARG A 159 15.82 36.36 24.91
CA ARG A 159 16.36 36.58 26.26
C ARG A 159 15.63 35.81 27.36
#